data_AF-A0A3M4TV12-F1
#
_entry.id   AF-A0A3M4TV12-F1
#
_cell.length_a   1.000
_cell.length_b   1.000
_cell.length_c   1.000
_cell.angle_alpha   90.00
_cell.angle_beta   90.00
_cell.angle_gamma   90.00
#
_symmetry.space_group_name_H-M   'P 1'
#
loop_
_entity.id
_entity.type
_entity.pdbx_description
1 polymer ?
#
loop_
_entity_poly.entity_id
_entity_poly.type
_entity_poly.pdbx_seq_one_letter_code
_entity_poly.pdbx_strand_id
1 'polypeptide(L)' 'MLLEETIKIIDNISSWGLIKQLVVNEVEQNLRFQGHYFDVKTGLHYNTFRYYDPEIGRFITQDPIGLSGG' A
#
# COMPACT_ATOMS: atom_id res chain seq x y z
N MET A 1 8.89 -21.22 -22.55
CA MET A 1 8.75 -22.13 -21.38
C MET A 1 10.17 -22.33 -20.84
N LEU A 2 10.72 -21.51 -19.94
CA LEU A 2 10.23 -21.01 -18.66
C LEU A 2 10.89 -19.63 -18.41
N LEU A 3 10.15 -18.53 -18.51
CA LEU A 3 10.65 -17.18 -18.16
C LEU A 3 9.53 -16.32 -17.55
N GLU A 4 8.61 -16.93 -16.81
CA GLU A 4 7.47 -16.19 -16.22
C GLU A 4 7.40 -16.28 -14.68
N GLU A 5 8.40 -16.87 -14.02
CA GLU A 5 8.33 -17.11 -12.56
C GLU A 5 9.30 -16.26 -11.71
N THR A 6 10.08 -15.35 -12.30
CA THR A 6 11.11 -14.57 -11.56
C THR A 6 10.59 -13.29 -10.91
N ILE A 7 9.28 -13.10 -10.83
CA ILE A 7 8.69 -11.97 -10.10
C ILE A 7 7.59 -12.51 -9.19
N LYS A 8 7.98 -13.42 -8.28
CA LYS A 8 7.24 -13.59 -7.03
C LYS A 8 7.54 -12.38 -6.13
N ILE A 9 7.01 -11.21 -6.51
CA ILE A 9 6.75 -10.12 -5.57
C ILE A 9 5.58 -10.60 -4.71
N ILE A 10 5.84 -11.59 -3.86
CA ILE A 10 4.90 -11.98 -2.82
C ILE A 10 5.33 -11.14 -1.63
N ASP A 11 4.98 -9.85 -1.70
CA ASP A 11 4.81 -9.11 -0.47
C ASP A 11 3.71 -9.85 0.29
N ASN A 12 4.01 -10.39 1.47
CA ASN A 12 2.99 -10.94 2.36
C ASN A 12 2.19 -9.75 2.91
N ILE A 13 1.27 -9.22 2.09
CA ILE A 13 0.46 -8.06 2.40
C ILE A 13 -0.80 -8.56 3.13
N SER A 14 -1.10 -7.95 4.28
CA SER A 14 -2.38 -8.16 4.95
C SER A 14 -3.55 -7.69 4.07
N SER A 15 -4.78 -8.08 4.41
CA SER A 15 -5.99 -7.57 3.75
C SER A 15 -6.11 -6.03 3.76
N TRP A 16 -5.34 -5.35 4.61
CA TRP A 16 -5.31 -3.90 4.78
C TRP A 16 -4.01 -3.24 4.31
N GLY A 17 -3.18 -3.92 3.51
CA GLY A 17 -2.00 -3.28 2.94
C GLY A 17 -0.73 -3.31 3.80
N LEU A 18 -0.80 -3.74 5.07
CA LEU A 18 0.42 -3.92 5.88
C LEU A 18 1.34 -4.98 5.27
N ILE A 19 2.62 -4.66 5.16
CA ILE A 19 3.66 -5.64 4.84
C ILE A 19 3.97 -6.44 6.10
N LYS A 20 3.63 -7.74 6.11
CA LYS A 20 3.92 -8.63 7.24
C LYS A 20 5.33 -9.20 7.20
N GLN A 21 5.91 -9.33 6.00
CA GLN A 21 7.26 -9.82 5.81
C GLN A 21 7.88 -9.12 4.62
N LEU A 22 8.92 -8.34 4.87
CA LEU A 22 9.72 -7.73 3.82
C LEU A 22 10.63 -8.82 3.23
N VAL A 23 10.28 -9.34 2.06
CA VAL A 23 11.25 -10.10 1.26
C VAL A 23 12.21 -9.07 0.71
N VAL A 24 13.51 -9.23 0.99
CA VAL A 24 14.54 -8.30 0.51
C VAL A 24 14.52 -8.36 -1.02
N ASN A 25 13.88 -7.36 -1.63
CA ASN A 25 14.03 -7.09 -3.05
C ASN A 25 15.26 -6.20 -3.24
N GLU A 26 16.05 -6.48 -4.27
CA GLU A 26 17.13 -5.58 -4.71
C GLU A 26 16.59 -4.20 -5.15
N VAL A 27 15.28 -4.10 -5.40
CA VAL A 27 14.57 -2.89 -5.80
C VAL A 27 13.38 -2.66 -4.88
N GLU A 28 13.32 -1.48 -4.24
CA GLU A 28 12.19 -1.08 -3.42
C GLU A 28 10.93 -0.86 -4.29
N GLN A 29 9.86 -1.63 -4.05
CA GLN A 29 8.56 -1.44 -4.68
C GLN A 29 7.70 -0.58 -3.76
N ASN A 30 7.32 0.62 -4.21
CA ASN A 30 6.49 1.55 -3.41
C ASN A 30 5.01 1.54 -3.80
N LEU A 31 4.65 0.93 -4.94
CA LEU A 31 3.25 0.73 -5.29
C LEU A 31 2.63 -0.35 -4.41
N ARG A 32 1.40 -0.10 -3.96
CA ARG A 32 0.59 -0.99 -3.14
C ARG A 32 -0.76 -1.23 -3.84
N PHE A 33 -1.51 -2.19 -3.31
CA PHE A 33 -2.83 -2.54 -3.84
C PHE A 33 -3.76 -1.32 -3.95
N GLN A 34 -4.56 -1.25 -5.01
CA GLN A 34 -5.45 -0.12 -5.38
C GLN A 34 -4.74 1.20 -5.76
N GLY A 35 -3.47 1.15 -6.20
CA GLY A 35 -2.76 2.36 -6.64
C GLY A 35 -2.31 3.25 -5.47
N HIS A 36 -2.25 2.69 -4.27
CA HIS A 36 -1.66 3.33 -3.10
C HIS A 36 -0.14 3.44 -3.25
N TYR A 37 0.45 4.55 -2.81
CA TYR A 37 1.89 4.72 -2.72
C TYR A 37 2.33 4.64 -1.26
N PHE A 38 3.30 3.78 -0.94
CA PHE A 38 3.85 3.70 0.40
C PHE A 38 4.82 4.85 0.66
N ASP A 39 4.53 5.65 1.67
CA ASP A 39 5.43 6.69 2.17
C ASP A 39 6.28 6.13 3.32
N VAL A 40 7.53 5.79 3.00
CA VAL A 40 8.51 5.23 3.95
C VAL A 40 8.73 6.12 5.16
N LYS A 41 8.63 7.45 5.02
CA LYS A 41 8.89 8.38 6.13
C LYS A 41 7.82 8.32 7.20
N THR A 42 6.58 8.01 6.80
CA THR A 42 5.41 8.05 7.68
C THR A 42 4.84 6.66 7.97
N GLY A 43 5.18 5.66 7.15
CA GLY A 43 4.56 4.33 7.21
C GLY A 43 3.14 4.29 6.63
N LEU A 44 2.65 5.41 6.08
CA LEU A 44 1.29 5.55 5.59
C LEU A 44 1.19 5.29 4.09
N HIS A 45 -0.02 4.97 3.65
CA HIS A 45 -0.34 4.77 2.25
C HIS A 45 -1.00 6.03 1.68
N TYR A 46 -0.37 6.67 0.71
CA TYR A 46 -0.92 7.82 0.01
C TYR A 46 -1.85 7.38 -1.13
N ASN A 47 -3.06 7.93 -1.14
CA ASN A 47 -4.02 7.80 -2.23
C ASN A 47 -4.52 9.17 -2.65
N THR A 48 -3.98 9.72 -3.74
CA THR A 48 -4.38 10.94 -4.49
C THR A 48 -4.57 12.22 -3.65
N PHE A 49 -5.35 12.18 -2.57
CA PHE A 49 -5.64 13.25 -1.62
C PHE A 49 -5.80 12.77 -0.17
N ARG A 50 -5.55 11.49 0.13
CA ARG A 50 -5.76 10.92 1.47
C ARG A 50 -4.59 10.05 1.92
N TYR A 51 -4.35 10.05 3.22
CA TYR A 51 -3.46 9.10 3.87
C TYR A 51 -4.26 7.97 4.52
N TYR A 52 -3.93 6.75 4.16
CA TYR A 52 -4.48 5.52 4.71
C TYR A 52 -3.48 4.90 5.68
N ASP A 53 -3.94 4.61 6.88
CA ASP A 53 -3.17 3.90 7.89
C ASP A 53 -3.49 2.40 7.77
N PRO A 54 -2.53 1.60 7.29
CA PRO A 54 -2.72 0.16 7.14
C PRO A 54 -2.76 -0.59 8.48
N GLU A 55 -2.23 -0.03 9.58
CA GLU A 55 -2.27 -0.65 10.91
C GLU A 55 -3.69 -0.65 11.48
N ILE A 56 -4.40 0.46 11.29
CA ILE A 56 -5.77 0.64 11.77
C ILE A 56 -6.79 0.26 10.69
N GLY A 57 -6.37 0.23 9.43
CA GLY A 57 -7.20 -0.13 8.29
C GLY A 57 -8.14 0.99 7.81
N ARG A 58 -7.79 2.27 8.02
CA ARG A 58 -8.67 3.42 7.71
C ARG A 58 -7.91 4.64 7.20
N PHE A 59 -8.62 5.56 6.54
CA PHE A 59 -8.09 6.89 6.26
C PHE A 59 -7.96 7.72 7.54
N ILE A 60 -6.83 8.41 7.69
CA ILE A 60 -6.55 9.33 8.80
C ILE A 60 -6.86 10.79 8.43
N THR A 61 -7.04 11.07 7.14
CA THR A 61 -7.49 12.34 6.62
C THR A 61 -8.99 12.29 6.29
N GLN A 62 -9.72 13.36 6.60
CA GLN A 62 -11.11 13.50 6.18
C GLN A 62 -11.23 13.45 4.64
N ASP A 63 -12.34 12.92 4.14
CA ASP A 63 -12.60 12.93 2.70
C ASP A 63 -12.70 14.38 2.20
N PRO A 64 -11.93 14.78 1.17
CA PRO A 64 -12.04 16.10 0.56
C PRO A 64 -13.46 16.42 0.05
N ILE A 65 -14.25 15.40 -0.32
CA ILE A 65 -15.64 15.57 -0.75
C ILE A 65 -16.62 15.72 0.44
N GLY A 66 -16.13 15.48 1.66
CA GLY A 66 -16.90 15.57 2.89
C GLY A 66 -18.05 14.58 2.96
N LEU A 67 -19.14 14.98 3.61
CA LEU A 67 -20.35 14.16 3.77
C LEU A 67 -21.06 13.85 2.44
N SER A 68 -20.73 14.56 1.37
CA SER A 68 -21.26 14.30 0.02
C SER A 68 -20.73 12.98 -0.57
N GLY A 69 -19.72 12.37 0.05
CA GLY A 69 -19.10 11.12 -0.38
C GLY A 69 -19.78 9.86 0.14
N GLY A 70 -20.76 9.99 1.05
CA GLY A 70 -21.46 8.89 1.70
C GLY A 70 -21.29 8.85 3.20
#